data_AF-A0A2N1AN66-F1
#
_entry.id   AF-A0A2N1AN66-F1
#
_cell.length_a   1.000
_cell.length_b   1.000
_cell.length_c   1.000
_cell.angle_alpha   90.00
_cell.angle_beta   90.00
_cell.angle_gamma   90.00
#
_symmetry.space_group_name_H-M   'P 1'
#
loop_
_entity.id
_entity.type
_entity.pdbx_description
1 polymer ?
#
loop_
_entity_poly.entity_id
_entity_poly.type
_entity_poly.pdbx_seq_one_letter_code
_entity_poly.pdbx_strand_id
1 'polypeptide(L)'
;MPLSKVEREVLEVIYEEHRQTHRGAKALIVHVGMNAKTGEQKARIVDVLHALQKRGLLVAGADSWVPTKEGVNYIEQPGWIGVDMAIPDADKTSCCDPESQRVDAEIGCDKCGAVLCDWDAKQYGEICNNCFKDLEEAPIAVETTAKPAPPSPLPFEACSASIERIGAPLPSDLLNRCAAMNTTLLAQAEQAYVAGDPDAWRDLAWLIETGKQLVAMQEVNHG
;
A
#
# COMPACT_ATOMS: atom_id res chain seq x y z
N MET A 1 20.15 -12.41 -20.98
CA MET A 1 18.98 -13.28 -20.70
C MET A 1 17.85 -12.37 -20.27
N PRO A 2 16.62 -12.59 -20.76
CA PRO A 2 15.47 -11.81 -20.32
C PRO A 2 15.22 -12.05 -18.83
N LEU A 3 14.94 -10.98 -18.08
CA LEU A 3 14.46 -11.10 -16.70
C LEU A 3 13.04 -11.69 -16.69
N SER A 4 12.76 -12.54 -15.71
CA SER A 4 11.38 -12.92 -15.40
C SER A 4 10.57 -11.69 -14.94
N LYS A 5 9.24 -11.77 -15.01
CA LYS A 5 8.35 -10.69 -14.56
C LYS A 5 8.65 -10.28 -13.11
N VAL A 6 8.81 -11.26 -12.21
CA VAL A 6 9.10 -11.02 -10.79
C VAL A 6 10.48 -10.39 -10.59
N GLU A 7 11.50 -10.85 -11.32
CA GLU A 7 12.84 -10.22 -11.28
C GLU A 7 12.81 -8.76 -11.72
N ARG A 8 12.02 -8.43 -12.75
CA ARG A 8 11.84 -7.05 -13.20
C ARG A 8 11.12 -6.21 -12.15
N GLU A 9 9.98 -6.67 -11.64
CA GLU A 9 9.20 -5.94 -10.62
C GLU A 9 10.05 -5.66 -9.37
N VAL A 10 10.81 -6.64 -8.89
CA VAL A 10 11.75 -6.46 -7.76
C VAL A 10 12.82 -5.41 -8.10
N LEU A 11 13.38 -5.46 -9.31
CA LEU A 11 14.38 -4.48 -9.75
C LEU A 11 13.80 -3.06 -9.86
N GLU A 12 12.56 -2.92 -10.34
CA GLU A 12 11.83 -1.64 -10.43
C GLU A 12 11.59 -1.03 -9.05
N VAL A 13 11.14 -1.84 -8.08
CA VAL A 13 10.93 -1.38 -6.69
C VAL A 13 12.24 -0.85 -6.09
N ILE A 14 13.36 -1.56 -6.31
CA ILE A 14 14.67 -1.15 -5.80
C ILE A 14 15.17 0.12 -6.51
N TYR A 15 14.96 0.21 -7.83
CA TYR A 15 15.32 1.37 -8.63
C TYR A 15 14.57 2.61 -8.15
N GLU A 16 13.26 2.51 -7.95
CA GLU A 16 12.43 3.64 -7.53
C GLU A 16 12.80 4.13 -6.13
N GLU A 17 12.98 3.20 -5.18
CA GLU A 17 13.44 3.51 -3.82
C GLU A 17 14.83 4.18 -3.84
N HIS A 18 15.76 3.67 -4.65
CA HIS A 18 17.09 4.24 -4.79
C HIS A 18 17.06 5.64 -5.42
N ARG A 19 16.21 5.84 -6.42
CA ARG A 19 16.01 7.13 -7.09
C ARG A 19 15.49 8.19 -6.13
N GLN A 20 14.53 7.82 -5.27
CA GLN A 20 13.90 8.74 -4.32
C GLN A 20 14.81 9.07 -3.12
N THR A 21 15.50 8.07 -2.59
CA THR A 21 16.22 8.23 -1.31
C THR A 21 17.73 8.41 -1.46
N HIS A 22 18.28 8.13 -2.65
CA HIS A 22 19.71 7.98 -2.91
C HIS A 22 20.40 6.98 -1.96
N ARG A 23 19.64 6.05 -1.38
CA ARG A 23 20.12 4.98 -0.49
C ARG A 23 19.78 3.63 -1.11
N GLY A 24 20.39 2.56 -0.62
CA GLY A 24 19.99 1.21 -1.03
C GLY A 24 18.66 0.80 -0.41
N ALA A 25 17.85 0.05 -1.15
CA ALA A 25 16.59 -0.48 -0.69
C ALA A 25 16.83 -1.62 0.31
N LYS A 26 16.25 -1.53 1.52
CA LYS A 26 16.28 -2.64 2.48
C LYS A 26 15.34 -3.75 2.02
N ALA A 27 15.64 -5.01 2.36
CA ALA A 27 14.77 -6.14 2.01
C ALA A 27 13.32 -5.97 2.48
N LEU A 28 13.11 -5.33 3.64
CA LEU A 28 11.77 -5.02 4.15
C LEU A 28 10.98 -4.11 3.20
N ILE A 29 11.63 -3.08 2.63
CA ILE A 29 11.00 -2.16 1.68
C ILE A 29 10.60 -2.91 0.41
N VAL A 30 11.48 -3.79 -0.08
CA VAL A 30 11.20 -4.63 -1.25
C VAL A 30 10.00 -5.56 -0.98
N HIS A 31 9.92 -6.18 0.21
CA HIS A 31 8.77 -7.01 0.57
C HIS A 31 7.46 -6.22 0.57
N VAL A 32 7.47 -4.99 1.07
CA VAL A 32 6.29 -4.11 1.10
C VAL A 32 5.92 -3.70 -0.32
N GLY A 33 6.87 -3.27 -1.14
CA GLY A 33 6.65 -2.89 -2.54
C GLY A 33 6.11 -4.04 -3.40
N MET A 34 6.52 -5.27 -3.11
CA MET A 34 6.02 -6.48 -3.77
C MET A 34 4.75 -7.07 -3.11
N ASN A 35 4.18 -6.39 -2.09
CA ASN A 35 3.01 -6.85 -1.33
C ASN A 35 3.14 -8.30 -0.79
N ALA A 36 4.33 -8.67 -0.30
CA ALA A 36 4.63 -10.00 0.20
C ALA A 36 4.12 -10.19 1.64
N LYS A 37 3.00 -10.91 1.77
CA LYS A 37 2.31 -11.14 3.05
C LYS A 37 2.85 -12.37 3.77
N THR A 38 3.16 -13.43 3.04
CA THR A 38 3.56 -14.72 3.63
C THR A 38 5.08 -14.86 3.73
N GLY A 39 5.55 -15.71 4.65
CA GLY A 39 6.98 -16.02 4.79
C GLY A 39 7.58 -16.64 3.52
N GLU A 40 6.80 -17.46 2.81
CA GLU A 40 7.23 -18.09 1.55
C GLU A 40 7.40 -17.07 0.43
N GLN A 41 6.51 -16.07 0.32
CA GLN A 41 6.66 -14.98 -0.64
C GLN A 41 7.91 -14.14 -0.35
N LYS A 42 8.17 -13.83 0.92
CA LYS A 42 9.38 -13.10 1.34
C LYS A 42 10.65 -13.89 1.00
N ALA A 43 10.68 -15.19 1.26
CA ALA A 43 11.80 -16.06 0.90
C ALA A 43 12.05 -16.06 -0.62
N ARG A 44 11.00 -16.21 -1.43
CA ARG A 44 11.11 -16.12 -2.90
C ARG A 44 11.69 -14.79 -3.38
N ILE A 45 11.32 -13.67 -2.76
CA ILE A 45 11.88 -12.35 -3.11
C ILE A 45 13.37 -12.28 -2.77
N VAL A 46 13.79 -12.85 -1.64
CA VAL A 46 15.21 -12.91 -1.27
C VAL A 46 16.01 -13.74 -2.28
N ASP A 47 15.47 -14.88 -2.74
CA ASP A 47 16.10 -15.67 -3.81
C ASP A 47 16.26 -14.86 -5.10
N VAL A 48 15.23 -14.09 -5.47
CA VAL A 48 15.26 -13.18 -6.63
C VAL A 48 16.32 -12.09 -6.48
N LEU A 49 16.46 -11.48 -5.29
CA LEU A 49 17.50 -10.49 -5.01
C LEU A 49 18.91 -11.06 -5.24
N HIS A 50 19.16 -12.28 -4.74
CA HIS A 50 20.42 -12.97 -4.97
C HIS A 50 20.63 -13.38 -6.44
N ALA A 51 19.57 -13.74 -7.16
CA ALA A 51 19.65 -14.02 -8.59
C ALA A 51 20.04 -12.76 -9.40
N LEU A 52 19.41 -11.61 -9.11
CA LEU A 52 19.73 -10.32 -9.71
C LEU A 52 21.16 -9.86 -9.38
N GLN A 53 21.63 -10.10 -8.15
CA GLN A 53 23.01 -9.85 -7.74
C GLN A 53 24.01 -10.69 -8.53
N LYS A 54 23.76 -12.00 -8.66
CA LYS A 54 24.62 -12.91 -9.45
C LYS A 54 24.71 -12.50 -10.93
N ARG A 55 23.66 -11.84 -11.45
CA ARG A 55 23.62 -11.29 -12.81
C ARG A 55 24.30 -9.92 -12.95
N GLY A 56 24.79 -9.32 -11.86
CA GLY A 56 25.45 -8.01 -11.90
C GLY A 56 24.49 -6.82 -11.97
N LEU A 57 23.18 -7.02 -11.75
CA LEU A 57 22.18 -5.96 -11.82
C LEU A 57 21.99 -5.23 -10.48
N LEU A 58 22.35 -5.90 -9.38
CA LEU A 58 22.30 -5.36 -8.02
C LEU A 58 23.63 -5.57 -7.31
N VAL A 59 23.96 -4.67 -6.39
CA VAL A 59 25.03 -4.81 -5.40
C VAL A 59 24.40 -4.96 -4.02
N ALA A 60 24.80 -6.00 -3.28
CA ALA A 60 24.45 -6.14 -1.87
C ALA A 60 25.39 -5.28 -1.01
N GLY A 61 24.84 -4.36 -0.25
CA GLY A 61 25.49 -3.69 0.87
C GLY A 61 25.30 -4.48 2.17
N ALA A 62 25.61 -3.85 3.32
CA ALA A 62 25.48 -4.49 4.63
C ALA A 62 24.03 -4.95 4.90
N ASP A 63 23.04 -4.09 4.64
CA ASP A 63 21.60 -4.37 4.85
C ASP A 63 20.71 -3.79 3.72
N SER A 64 21.30 -3.46 2.58
CA SER A 64 20.63 -2.71 1.52
C SER A 64 21.05 -3.15 0.13
N TRP A 65 20.14 -3.10 -0.82
CA TRP A 65 20.36 -3.44 -2.22
C TRP A 65 20.42 -2.17 -3.06
N VAL A 66 21.47 -2.03 -3.86
CA VAL A 66 21.67 -0.87 -4.73
C VAL A 66 21.71 -1.33 -6.17
N PRO A 67 20.97 -0.70 -7.09
CA PRO A 67 21.04 -1.05 -8.51
C PRO A 67 22.41 -0.66 -9.08
N THR A 68 22.99 -1.54 -9.91
CA THR A 68 24.18 -1.18 -10.70
C THR A 68 23.78 -0.31 -11.88
N LYS A 69 24.78 0.28 -12.57
CA LYS A 69 24.55 0.98 -13.83
C LYS A 69 23.86 0.09 -14.87
N GLU A 70 24.17 -1.21 -14.88
CA GLU A 70 23.53 -2.19 -15.75
C GLU A 70 22.06 -2.42 -15.36
N GLY A 71 21.77 -2.53 -14.06
CA GLY A 71 20.40 -2.61 -13.54
C GLY A 71 19.55 -1.39 -13.91
N VAL A 72 20.11 -0.18 -13.76
CA VAL A 72 19.45 1.07 -14.16
C VAL A 72 19.16 1.11 -15.65
N ASN A 73 20.17 0.82 -16.48
CA ASN A 73 20.00 0.79 -17.94
C ASN A 73 18.96 -0.24 -18.39
N TYR A 74 18.80 -1.34 -17.66
CA TYR A 74 17.80 -2.36 -17.99
C TYR A 74 16.36 -1.86 -17.80
N ILE A 75 16.12 -1.03 -16.78
CA ILE A 75 14.81 -0.41 -16.52
C ILE A 75 14.54 0.76 -17.46
N GLU A 76 15.55 1.60 -17.68
CA GLU A 76 15.39 2.84 -18.44
C GLU A 76 15.32 2.63 -19.97
N GLN A 77 15.67 1.46 -20.50
CA GLN A 77 15.61 1.19 -21.94
C GLN A 77 14.18 1.33 -22.49
N PRO A 78 13.89 2.40 -23.27
CA PRO A 78 12.57 2.62 -23.83
C PRO A 78 12.41 1.67 -25.02
N GLY A 79 11.71 0.56 -24.83
CA GLY A 79 11.51 -0.41 -25.91
C GLY A 79 11.18 -1.82 -25.47
N TRP A 80 11.32 -2.15 -24.19
CA TRP A 80 10.79 -3.40 -23.64
C TRP A 80 9.29 -3.29 -23.32
N ILE A 81 8.50 -2.95 -24.35
CA ILE A 81 7.07 -3.31 -24.36
C ILE A 81 7.06 -4.82 -24.24
N GLY A 82 6.45 -5.35 -23.19
CA GLY A 82 6.41 -6.77 -22.89
C GLY A 82 6.00 -7.54 -24.14
N VAL A 83 6.99 -8.06 -24.87
CA VAL A 83 6.75 -9.16 -25.76
C VAL A 83 6.54 -10.29 -24.78
N ASP A 84 5.28 -10.52 -24.42
CA ASP A 84 4.87 -11.83 -23.95
C ASP A 84 5.46 -12.80 -24.96
N MET A 85 6.60 -13.40 -24.60
CA MET A 85 7.15 -14.50 -25.35
C MET A 85 6.11 -15.58 -25.24
N ALA A 86 5.18 -15.56 -26.20
CA ALA A 86 4.30 -16.65 -26.50
C ALA A 86 5.20 -17.88 -26.52
N ILE A 87 5.01 -18.72 -25.50
CA ILE A 87 5.55 -20.06 -25.47
C ILE A 87 5.17 -20.64 -26.83
N PRO A 88 6.12 -21.06 -27.68
CA PRO A 88 5.78 -21.62 -28.97
C PRO A 88 4.78 -22.75 -28.73
N ASP A 89 3.57 -22.56 -29.25
CA ASP A 89 2.45 -23.50 -29.20
C ASP A 89 2.97 -24.90 -29.50
N ALA A 90 3.06 -25.73 -28.46
CA ALA A 90 3.05 -27.16 -28.63
C ALA A 90 1.65 -27.53 -29.10
N ASP A 91 1.56 -27.84 -30.39
CA ASP A 91 0.45 -28.56 -31.02
C ASP A 91 -0.96 -27.96 -30.79
N LYS A 92 -1.29 -26.96 -31.63
CA LYS A 92 -2.68 -26.62 -31.95
C LYS A 92 -3.33 -27.79 -32.70
N THR A 93 -3.69 -28.82 -31.95
CA THR A 93 -4.74 -29.74 -32.38
C THR A 93 -6.07 -29.01 -32.22
N SER A 94 -6.59 -28.61 -33.37
CA SER A 94 -7.96 -28.22 -33.63
C SER A 94 -8.98 -29.00 -32.77
N CYS A 95 -9.59 -28.33 -31.81
CA CYS A 95 -10.85 -28.72 -31.19
C CYS A 95 -11.83 -27.54 -31.30
N CYS A 96 -12.29 -27.29 -32.52
CA CYS A 96 -13.63 -26.73 -32.69
C CYS A 96 -14.64 -27.81 -32.28
N ASP A 97 -14.83 -27.98 -30.97
CA ASP A 97 -16.01 -28.62 -30.42
C ASP A 97 -16.93 -27.51 -29.90
N PRO A 98 -18.05 -27.23 -30.58
CA PRO A 98 -19.06 -26.30 -30.10
C PRO A 98 -19.96 -27.00 -29.05
N GLU A 99 -19.40 -27.45 -27.93
CA GLU A 99 -20.22 -28.01 -26.84
C GLU A 99 -19.46 -28.07 -25.49
N SER A 100 -18.96 -26.92 -25.02
CA SER A 100 -18.58 -26.79 -23.61
C SER A 100 -19.02 -25.43 -23.06
N GLN A 101 -20.30 -25.37 -22.71
CA GLN A 101 -20.83 -24.40 -21.76
C GLN A 101 -20.20 -24.67 -20.39
N ARG A 102 -19.05 -24.05 -20.12
CA ARG A 102 -18.79 -23.54 -18.77
C ARG A 102 -19.08 -22.06 -18.83
N VAL A 103 -20.30 -21.75 -18.38
CA VAL A 103 -20.74 -20.39 -18.09
C VAL A 103 -19.89 -19.96 -16.90
N ASP A 104 -18.72 -19.39 -17.15
CA ASP A 104 -18.07 -18.58 -16.13
C ASP A 104 -19.06 -17.45 -15.87
N ALA A 105 -19.70 -17.48 -14.69
CA ALA A 105 -20.74 -16.54 -14.34
C ALA A 105 -20.15 -15.13 -14.44
N GLU A 106 -20.57 -14.38 -15.45
CA GLU A 106 -20.18 -12.98 -15.63
C GLU A 106 -20.58 -12.25 -14.35
N ILE A 107 -19.58 -11.77 -13.60
CA ILE A 107 -19.82 -11.01 -12.37
C ILE A 107 -20.31 -9.63 -12.81
N GLY A 108 -21.61 -9.41 -12.69
CA GLY A 108 -22.25 -8.13 -12.97
C GLY A 108 -22.19 -7.20 -11.78
N CYS A 109 -22.20 -5.90 -12.04
CA CYS A 109 -22.41 -4.86 -11.04
C CYS A 109 -23.85 -4.94 -10.50
N ASP A 110 -24.02 -5.09 -9.20
CA ASP A 110 -25.34 -5.19 -8.54
C ASP A 110 -26.22 -3.95 -8.76
N LYS A 111 -25.59 -2.77 -8.94
CA LYS A 111 -26.32 -1.50 -9.04
C LYS A 111 -26.79 -1.20 -10.46
N CYS A 112 -26.02 -1.56 -11.48
CA CYS A 112 -26.31 -1.18 -12.87
C CYS A 112 -26.29 -2.32 -13.89
N GLY A 113 -25.97 -3.54 -13.46
CA GLY A 113 -25.90 -4.73 -14.32
C GLY A 113 -24.71 -4.75 -15.28
N ALA A 114 -23.78 -3.79 -15.20
CA ALA A 114 -22.60 -3.78 -16.06
C ALA A 114 -21.66 -4.95 -15.72
N VAL A 115 -21.20 -5.67 -16.73
CA VAL A 115 -20.22 -6.76 -16.55
C VAL A 115 -18.91 -6.18 -16.01
N LEU A 116 -18.49 -6.66 -14.85
CA LEU A 116 -17.24 -6.23 -14.21
C LEU A 116 -16.07 -7.01 -14.80
N CYS A 117 -14.97 -6.33 -15.07
CA CYS A 117 -13.72 -7.03 -15.30
C CYS A 117 -13.17 -7.58 -13.97
N ASP A 118 -12.37 -8.64 -14.03
CA ASP A 118 -11.76 -9.29 -12.84
C ASP A 118 -11.04 -8.32 -11.90
N TRP A 119 -10.55 -7.20 -12.42
CA TRP A 119 -9.87 -6.18 -11.65
C TRP A 119 -10.84 -5.35 -10.82
N ASP A 120 -11.94 -4.87 -11.42
CA ASP A 120 -12.96 -4.08 -10.72
C ASP A 120 -13.67 -4.93 -9.65
N ALA A 121 -13.99 -6.19 -9.96
CA ALA A 121 -14.63 -7.11 -9.02
C ALA A 121 -13.78 -7.36 -7.76
N LYS A 122 -12.45 -7.39 -7.90
CA LYS A 122 -11.52 -7.57 -6.76
C LYS A 122 -11.33 -6.31 -5.92
N GLN A 123 -11.46 -5.14 -6.53
CA GLN A 123 -11.16 -3.87 -5.86
C GLN A 123 -12.38 -3.24 -5.19
N TYR A 124 -13.57 -3.35 -5.81
CA TYR A 124 -14.79 -2.67 -5.37
C TYR A 124 -15.91 -3.65 -4.97
N GLY A 125 -15.64 -4.96 -5.02
CA GLY A 125 -16.67 -6.00 -4.83
C GLY A 125 -17.59 -6.07 -6.04
N GLU A 126 -18.87 -6.36 -5.81
CA GLU A 126 -19.91 -6.51 -6.86
C GLU A 126 -20.44 -5.15 -7.37
N ILE A 127 -19.67 -4.05 -7.26
CA ILE A 127 -20.10 -2.70 -7.68
C ILE A 127 -19.05 -2.09 -8.61
N CYS A 128 -19.47 -1.53 -9.75
CA CYS A 128 -18.56 -0.88 -10.70
C CYS A 128 -18.11 0.51 -10.21
N ASN A 129 -16.95 0.95 -10.70
CA ASN A 129 -16.33 2.23 -10.33
C ASN A 129 -17.25 3.45 -10.51
N ASN A 130 -18.06 3.48 -11.59
CA ASN A 130 -19.02 4.57 -11.80
C ASN A 130 -20.11 4.59 -10.73
N CYS A 131 -20.63 3.43 -10.36
CA CYS A 131 -21.65 3.31 -9.31
C CYS A 131 -21.13 3.61 -7.91
N PHE A 132 -19.83 3.42 -7.69
CA PHE A 132 -19.13 3.78 -6.46
C PHE A 132 -19.00 5.30 -6.33
N LYS A 133 -18.64 6.02 -7.40
CA LYS A 133 -18.58 7.50 -7.38
C LYS A 133 -19.91 8.16 -7.05
N ASP A 134 -21.01 7.61 -7.55
CA ASP A 134 -22.36 8.09 -7.21
C ASP A 134 -22.70 7.91 -5.71
N LEU A 135 -22.04 6.99 -5.00
CA LEU A 135 -22.21 6.83 -3.55
C LEU A 135 -21.38 7.84 -2.76
N GLU A 136 -20.20 8.21 -3.25
CA GLU A 136 -19.36 9.25 -2.64
C GLU A 136 -19.92 10.66 -2.86
N GLU A 137 -20.59 10.90 -4.00
CA GLU A 137 -21.14 12.21 -4.35
C GLU A 137 -22.58 12.43 -3.86
N ALA A 138 -23.20 11.46 -3.19
CA ALA A 138 -24.51 11.65 -2.61
C ALA A 138 -24.44 12.76 -1.53
N PRO A 139 -25.11 13.91 -1.72
CA PRO A 139 -25.10 14.97 -0.73
C PRO A 139 -25.73 14.43 0.55
N ILE A 140 -25.00 14.52 1.66
CA ILE A 140 -25.54 14.25 2.99
C ILE A 140 -26.67 15.27 3.21
N ALA A 141 -27.89 14.87 2.87
CA ALA A 141 -29.08 15.62 3.18
C ALA A 141 -29.20 15.62 4.71
N VAL A 142 -28.85 16.74 5.32
CA VAL A 142 -29.08 17.01 6.74
C VAL A 142 -30.59 17.14 6.93
N GLU A 143 -31.25 16.00 7.08
CA GLU A 143 -32.66 15.92 7.43
C GLU A 143 -32.81 16.36 8.88
N THR A 144 -33.23 17.61 9.08
CA THR A 144 -33.51 18.18 10.39
C THR A 144 -34.87 17.68 10.86
N THR A 145 -34.91 16.47 11.41
CA THR A 145 -36.08 15.96 12.12
C THR A 145 -35.69 15.42 13.50
N ALA A 146 -36.52 15.83 14.47
CA ALA A 146 -36.59 15.46 15.88
C ALA A 146 -35.55 14.46 16.44
N LYS A 147 -34.80 14.95 17.44
CA LYS A 147 -33.93 14.22 18.38
C LYS A 147 -34.46 12.80 18.70
N PRO A 148 -33.89 11.75 18.08
CA PRO A 148 -34.09 10.38 18.54
C PRO A 148 -33.26 10.16 19.81
N ALA A 149 -33.78 9.34 20.72
CA ALA A 149 -33.04 8.89 21.90
C ALA A 149 -31.71 8.24 21.47
N PRO A 150 -30.62 8.44 22.24
CA PRO A 150 -29.33 7.86 21.90
C PRO A 150 -29.47 6.35 21.72
N PRO A 151 -29.02 5.78 20.60
CA PRO A 151 -29.00 4.33 20.44
C PRO A 151 -28.14 3.76 21.57
N SER A 152 -28.68 2.76 22.27
CA SER A 152 -27.93 1.98 23.24
C SER A 152 -26.60 1.56 22.60
N PRO A 153 -25.46 1.76 23.29
CA PRO A 153 -24.16 1.38 22.74
C PRO A 153 -24.19 -0.09 22.39
N LEU A 154 -24.03 -0.40 21.10
CA LEU A 154 -23.65 -1.73 20.69
C LEU A 154 -22.32 -2.06 21.37
N PRO A 155 -22.13 -3.29 21.87
CA PRO A 155 -20.88 -3.69 22.49
C PRO A 155 -19.80 -3.66 21.41
N PHE A 156 -19.05 -2.56 21.35
CA PHE A 156 -17.81 -2.49 20.62
C PHE A 156 -16.88 -3.45 21.37
N GLU A 157 -16.71 -4.66 20.83
CA GLU A 157 -15.66 -5.58 21.25
C GLU A 157 -14.34 -4.85 21.00
N ALA A 158 -13.88 -4.14 22.02
CA ALA A 158 -12.56 -3.57 22.04
C ALA A 158 -11.59 -4.74 21.89
N CYS A 159 -11.03 -4.91 20.69
CA CYS A 159 -9.83 -5.70 20.52
C CYS A 159 -8.75 -5.03 21.39
N SER A 160 -8.68 -5.45 22.65
CA SER A 160 -7.62 -5.15 23.59
C SER A 160 -6.38 -5.91 23.10
N ALA A 161 -5.80 -5.44 22.00
CA ALA A 161 -4.41 -5.74 21.71
C ALA A 161 -3.60 -5.09 22.82
N SER A 162 -3.30 -5.86 23.86
CA SER A 162 -2.39 -5.45 24.93
C SER A 162 -1.02 -5.25 24.31
N ILE A 163 -0.72 -4.02 23.89
CA ILE A 163 0.61 -3.61 23.48
C ILE A 163 1.44 -3.59 24.77
N GLU A 164 2.09 -4.72 25.08
CA GLU A 164 3.14 -4.74 26.08
C GLU A 164 4.23 -3.76 25.64
N ARG A 165 4.41 -2.66 26.39
CA ARG A 165 5.52 -1.74 26.19
C ARG A 165 6.82 -2.48 26.49
N ILE A 166 7.51 -2.92 25.45
CA ILE A 166 8.89 -3.44 25.56
C ILE A 166 9.82 -2.23 25.61
N GLY A 167 9.98 -1.62 26.79
CA GLY A 167 10.92 -0.50 26.98
C GLY A 167 10.77 0.22 28.32
N ALA A 168 11.87 0.76 28.83
CA ALA A 168 11.84 1.69 29.95
C ALA A 168 11.01 2.94 29.57
N PRO A 169 10.31 3.57 30.53
CA PRO A 169 9.56 4.80 30.26
C PRO A 169 10.48 5.87 29.67
N LEU A 170 9.98 6.58 28.66
CA LEU A 170 10.73 7.66 28.02
C LEU A 170 10.96 8.80 29.03
N PRO A 171 12.16 9.42 29.03
CA PRO A 171 12.44 10.55 29.90
C PRO A 171 11.51 11.73 29.58
N SER A 172 11.02 12.42 30.61
CA SER A 172 10.04 13.51 30.49
C SER A 172 10.53 14.68 29.63
N ASP A 173 11.82 15.02 29.68
CA ASP A 173 12.42 16.06 28.83
C ASP A 173 12.27 15.73 27.33
N LEU A 174 12.44 14.46 26.95
CA LEU A 174 12.28 14.03 25.56
C LEU A 174 10.82 14.09 25.12
N LEU A 175 9.88 13.64 25.97
CA LEU A 175 8.45 13.77 25.70
C LEU A 175 8.03 15.23 25.52
N ASN A 176 8.55 16.14 26.36
CA ASN A 176 8.25 17.58 26.25
C ASN A 176 8.78 18.18 24.94
N ARG A 177 9.97 17.78 24.50
CA ARG A 177 10.52 18.22 23.19
C ARG A 177 9.70 17.67 22.03
N CYS A 178 9.28 16.41 22.10
CA CYS A 178 8.40 15.80 21.10
C CYS A 178 7.05 16.52 21.03
N ALA A 179 6.46 16.86 22.18
CA ALA A 179 5.21 17.61 22.25
C ALA A 179 5.35 19.00 21.62
N ALA A 180 6.40 19.76 21.97
CA ALA A 180 6.66 21.09 21.41
C ALA A 180 6.88 21.04 19.88
N MET A 181 7.62 20.05 19.39
CA MET A 181 7.82 19.84 17.96
C MET A 181 6.51 19.49 17.25
N ASN A 182 5.70 18.59 17.83
CA ASN A 182 4.39 18.23 17.26
C ASN A 182 3.47 19.46 17.18
N THR A 183 3.39 20.28 18.24
CA THR A 183 2.59 21.53 18.20
C THR A 183 3.04 22.47 17.09
N THR A 184 4.35 22.56 16.83
CA THR A 184 4.87 23.40 15.74
C THR A 184 4.48 22.85 14.37
N LEU A 185 4.62 21.54 14.16
CA LEU A 185 4.24 20.87 12.92
C LEU A 185 2.73 20.95 12.69
N LEU A 186 1.92 20.82 13.75
CA LEU A 186 0.47 20.93 13.67
C LEU A 186 0.05 22.32 13.16
N ALA A 187 0.63 23.39 13.71
CA ALA A 187 0.36 24.75 13.26
C ALA A 187 0.77 24.98 11.79
N GLN A 188 1.86 24.35 11.32
CA GLN A 188 2.28 24.41 9.92
C GLN A 188 1.30 23.65 9.00
N ALA A 189 0.86 22.45 9.40
CA ALA A 189 -0.10 21.65 8.65
C ALA A 189 -1.47 22.36 8.57
N GLU A 190 -1.92 23.01 9.64
CA GLU A 190 -3.13 23.84 9.63
C GLU A 190 -3.02 25.00 8.64
N GLN A 191 -1.88 25.70 8.61
CA GLN A 191 -1.65 26.79 7.66
C GLN A 191 -1.65 26.29 6.21
N ALA A 192 -1.00 25.15 5.93
CA ALA A 192 -0.99 24.54 4.60
C ALA A 192 -2.39 24.09 4.15
N TYR A 193 -3.16 23.50 5.07
CA TYR A 193 -4.55 23.11 4.81
C TYR A 193 -5.44 24.31 4.48
N VAL A 194 -5.33 25.40 5.23
CA VAL A 194 -6.05 26.67 4.95
C VAL A 194 -5.61 27.30 3.63
N ALA A 195 -4.35 27.12 3.23
CA ALA A 195 -3.84 27.58 1.94
C ALA A 195 -4.32 26.74 0.74
N GLY A 196 -5.03 25.63 0.98
CA GLY A 196 -5.57 24.77 -0.08
C GLY A 196 -4.60 23.73 -0.61
N ASP A 197 -3.56 23.38 0.16
CA ASP A 197 -2.68 22.26 -0.17
C ASP A 197 -3.46 20.93 -0.10
N PRO A 198 -3.55 20.16 -1.21
CA PRO A 198 -4.36 18.94 -1.29
C PRO A 198 -3.85 17.79 -0.43
N ASP A 199 -2.58 17.81 0.02
CA ASP A 199 -2.00 16.74 0.83
C ASP A 199 -1.97 17.08 2.34
N ALA A 200 -2.12 18.36 2.70
CA ALA A 200 -2.00 18.83 4.08
C ALA A 200 -3.02 18.21 5.06
N TRP A 201 -4.17 17.74 4.59
CA TRP A 201 -5.16 17.09 5.45
C TRP A 201 -4.66 15.77 6.04
N ARG A 202 -3.79 15.04 5.32
CA ARG A 202 -3.21 13.77 5.81
C ARG A 202 -2.23 14.02 6.94
N ASP A 203 -1.36 15.01 6.74
CA ASP A 203 -0.38 15.43 7.74
C ASP A 203 -1.09 15.94 9.00
N LEU A 204 -2.14 16.75 8.83
CA LEU A 204 -2.94 17.25 9.95
C LEU A 204 -3.57 16.10 10.76
N ALA A 205 -4.20 15.13 10.09
CA ALA A 205 -4.80 13.98 10.76
C ALA A 205 -3.76 13.13 11.52
N TRP A 206 -2.59 12.91 10.92
CA TRP A 206 -1.49 12.17 11.53
C TRP A 206 -0.91 12.88 12.76
N LEU A 207 -0.71 14.20 12.69
CA LEU A 207 -0.17 15.01 13.79
C LEU A 207 -1.13 15.08 14.98
N ILE A 208 -2.44 15.20 14.73
CA ILE A 208 -3.48 15.15 15.78
C ILE A 208 -3.41 13.82 16.53
N GLU A 209 -3.34 12.70 15.80
CA GLU A 209 -3.29 11.38 16.43
C GLU A 209 -1.99 11.17 17.21
N THR A 210 -0.86 11.59 16.65
CA THR A 210 0.43 11.60 17.36
C THR A 210 0.37 12.45 18.63
N GLY A 211 -0.35 13.58 18.61
CA GLY A 211 -0.55 14.44 19.76
C GLY A 211 -1.27 13.73 20.91
N LYS A 212 -2.34 12.99 20.61
CA LYS A 212 -3.06 12.18 21.60
C LYS A 212 -2.15 11.12 22.23
N GLN A 213 -1.33 10.45 21.42
CA GLN A 213 -0.40 9.44 21.91
C GLN A 213 0.65 10.03 22.87
N LEU A 214 1.16 11.23 22.59
CA LEU A 214 2.11 11.91 23.47
C LEU A 214 1.46 12.28 24.82
N VAL A 215 0.22 12.75 24.83
CA VAL A 215 -0.53 13.05 26.07
C VAL A 215 -0.74 11.76 26.88
N ALA A 216 -1.18 10.69 26.25
CA ALA A 216 -1.33 9.39 26.91
C ALA A 216 -0.01 8.86 27.49
N MET A 217 1.14 9.14 26.85
CA MET A 217 2.45 8.80 27.40
C MET A 217 2.82 9.63 28.64
N GLN A 218 2.43 10.91 28.69
CA GLN A 218 2.69 11.76 29.85
C GLN A 218 1.87 11.32 31.07
N GLU A 219 0.61 10.94 30.89
CA GLU A 219 -0.24 10.44 31.98
C GLU A 219 0.35 9.20 32.65
N VAL A 220 0.90 8.26 31.86
CA VAL A 220 1.56 7.05 32.37
C VAL A 220 2.85 7.37 33.15
N ASN A 221 3.53 8.47 32.83
CA ASN A 221 4.76 8.86 33.53
C ASN A 221 4.49 9.57 34.87
N HIS A 222 3.26 10.00 35.12
CA HIS A 222 2.86 10.71 36.35
C HIS A 222 2.07 9.86 37.34
N GLY A 223 1.65 8.65 36.96
CA GLY A 223 0.98 7.66 37.82
C GLY A 223 1.94 6.65 38.41
#